data_AF-G0HQF7-F1
#
_entry.id   AF-G0HQF7-F1
#
_cell.length_a   1.000
_cell.length_b   1.000
_cell.length_c   1.000
_cell.angle_alpha   90.00
_cell.angle_beta   90.00
_cell.angle_gamma   90.00
#
_symmetry.space_group_name_H-M   'P 1'
#
loop_
_entity.id
_entity.type
_entity.pdbx_description
1 polymer ?
#
loop_
_entity_poly.entity_id
_entity_poly.type
_entity_poly.pdbx_seq_one_letter_code
_entity_poly.pdbx_strand_id
1 'polypeptide(L)'
;MAVRPRAGSTYAVTTESESTYLVDVAQHSCTCPDNRIRGEHCKHLRRVAIEITAKRIAPPGKERATCDACGTVTFVAADAQAPHLCGHCRLETGDIVRDRETGDRLVVTAVTDTSADDWTIEATGETVADYDTNDGYPSDDLVVLVTYLSDAVRATDPREYAFPLSRLRRVEDAELIGSETQ
;
A
#
# COMPACT_ATOMS: atom_id res chain seq x y z
N MET A 1 20.64 21.10 -5.59
CA MET A 1 20.13 20.89 -4.20
C MET A 1 19.70 19.44 -3.95
N ALA A 2 20.31 18.78 -2.97
CA ALA A 2 19.98 17.42 -2.54
C ALA A 2 19.18 17.42 -1.23
N VAL A 3 18.27 16.46 -1.05
CA VAL A 3 17.44 16.31 0.17
C VAL A 3 17.66 14.92 0.75
N ARG A 4 17.88 14.84 2.06
CA ARG A 4 18.02 13.58 2.80
C ARG A 4 17.08 13.57 4.01
N PRO A 5 16.22 12.54 4.17
CA PRO A 5 15.35 12.42 5.35
C PRO A 5 16.17 12.23 6.63
N ARG A 6 15.59 12.66 7.76
CA ARG A 6 16.06 12.42 9.13
C ARG A 6 14.89 11.86 9.95
N ALA A 7 15.13 11.58 11.23
CA ALA A 7 14.09 11.13 12.13
C ALA A 7 12.92 12.13 12.21
N GLY A 8 11.70 11.61 12.35
CA GLY A 8 10.48 12.40 12.52
C GLY A 8 10.10 13.19 11.27
N SER A 9 9.98 14.51 11.43
CA SER A 9 9.58 15.47 10.39
C SER A 9 10.75 16.30 9.83
N THR A 10 11.99 15.91 10.12
CA THR A 10 13.18 16.68 9.77
C THR A 10 13.85 16.18 8.48
N TYR A 11 14.37 17.11 7.68
CA TYR A 11 15.07 16.85 6.42
C TYR A 11 16.32 17.71 6.31
N ALA A 12 17.43 17.13 5.88
CA ALA A 12 18.66 17.86 5.56
C ALA A 12 18.66 18.25 4.07
N VAL A 13 18.81 19.53 3.78
CA VAL A 13 18.87 20.07 2.42
C VAL A 13 20.27 20.63 2.17
N THR A 14 21.03 19.97 1.30
CA THR A 14 22.36 20.41 0.87
C THR A 14 22.25 21.23 -0.40
N THR A 15 22.73 22.47 -0.33
CA THR A 15 22.76 23.42 -1.44
C THR A 15 23.93 23.15 -2.40
N GLU A 16 23.94 23.83 -3.54
CA GLU A 16 25.04 23.76 -4.51
C GLU A 16 26.34 24.35 -3.97
N SER A 17 26.25 25.31 -3.04
CA SER A 17 27.38 25.87 -2.31
C SER A 17 27.77 25.03 -1.08
N GLU A 18 27.40 23.74 -1.06
CA GLU A 18 27.69 22.75 -0.01
C GLU A 18 27.16 23.05 1.40
N SER A 19 26.49 24.19 1.61
CA SER A 19 25.81 24.50 2.86
C SER A 19 24.61 23.58 3.06
N THR A 20 24.45 23.06 4.28
CA THR A 20 23.34 22.16 4.64
C THR A 20 22.42 22.83 5.66
N TYR A 21 21.12 22.86 5.35
CA TYR A 21 20.08 23.38 6.23
C TYR A 21 19.14 22.27 6.68
N LEU A 22 18.65 22.36 7.91
CA LEU A 22 17.63 21.47 8.43
C LEU A 22 16.27 22.10 8.20
N VAL A 23 15.33 21.30 7.71
CA VAL A 23 13.95 21.67 7.45
C VAL A 23 13.08 20.77 8.32
N ASP A 24 12.24 21.37 9.17
CA ASP A 24 11.17 20.66 9.86
C ASP A 24 9.86 21.01 9.18
N VAL A 25 9.28 20.04 8.48
CA VAL A 25 8.04 20.27 7.73
C VAL A 25 6.81 20.31 8.64
N ALA A 26 6.85 19.71 9.83
CA ALA A 26 5.74 19.78 10.78
C ALA A 26 5.68 21.17 11.44
N GLN A 27 6.84 21.75 11.73
CA GLN A 27 6.96 23.11 12.29
C GLN A 27 6.99 24.21 11.22
N HIS A 28 6.95 23.85 9.92
CA HIS A 28 7.17 24.76 8.79
C HIS A 28 8.43 25.63 8.95
N SER A 29 9.50 25.08 9.53
CA SER A 29 10.70 25.80 9.89
C SER A 29 11.92 25.33 9.09
N CYS A 30 12.89 26.23 8.90
CA CYS A 30 14.15 25.91 8.26
C CYS A 30 15.30 26.69 8.91
N THR A 31 16.45 26.04 9.11
CA THR A 31 17.64 26.69 9.72
C THR A 31 18.33 27.71 8.82
N CYS A 32 17.87 27.90 7.58
CA CYS A 32 18.41 28.91 6.68
C CYS A 32 18.10 30.34 7.16
N PRO A 33 18.96 31.33 6.83
CA PRO A 33 18.75 32.73 7.22
C PRO A 33 17.39 33.29 6.78
N ASP A 34 16.92 32.94 5.58
CA ASP A 34 15.64 33.44 5.04
C ASP A 34 14.46 33.09 5.95
N ASN A 35 14.38 31.84 6.41
CA ASN A 35 13.29 31.44 7.30
C ASN A 35 13.53 31.90 8.75
N ARG A 36 14.75 31.78 9.27
CA ARG A 36 15.06 32.15 10.67
C ARG A 36 14.94 33.65 10.96
N ILE A 37 15.27 34.50 10.00
CA ILE A 37 15.32 35.95 10.19
C ILE A 37 14.06 36.62 9.63
N ARG A 38 13.54 36.14 8.49
CA ARG A 38 12.41 36.78 7.79
C ARG A 38 11.09 36.04 7.96
N GLY A 39 11.09 34.82 8.49
CA GLY A 39 9.88 33.98 8.60
C GLY A 39 9.31 33.56 7.24
N GLU A 40 10.08 33.68 6.16
CA GLU A 40 9.59 33.43 4.81
C GLU A 40 9.50 31.93 4.47
N HIS A 41 8.61 31.59 3.54
CA HIS A 41 8.61 30.30 2.84
C HIS A 41 9.85 30.19 1.95
N CYS A 42 10.94 29.66 2.50
CA CYS A 42 12.20 29.55 1.80
C CYS A 42 12.19 28.44 0.72
N LYS A 43 13.14 28.53 -0.22
CA LYS A 43 13.31 27.52 -1.27
C LYS A 43 13.56 26.11 -0.73
N HIS A 44 14.12 25.97 0.48
CA HIS A 44 14.41 24.68 1.09
C HIS A 44 13.13 23.95 1.53
N LEU A 45 12.17 24.66 2.16
CA LEU A 45 10.85 24.13 2.47
C LEU A 45 10.12 23.66 1.20
N ARG A 46 10.11 24.51 0.16
CA ARG A 46 9.53 24.17 -1.14
C ARG A 46 10.20 22.93 -1.75
N ARG A 47 11.53 22.84 -1.67
CA ARG A 47 12.28 21.71 -2.21
C ARG A 47 11.91 20.40 -1.52
N VAL A 48 11.81 20.38 -0.19
CA VAL A 48 11.39 19.18 0.55
C VAL A 48 9.97 18.75 0.16
N ALA A 49 9.02 19.71 0.09
CA ALA A 49 7.65 19.42 -0.33
C ALA A 49 7.59 18.79 -1.74
N ILE A 50 8.40 19.28 -2.69
CA ILE A 50 8.49 18.71 -4.04
C ILE A 50 9.00 17.26 -4.00
N GLU A 51 10.05 16.99 -3.24
CA GLU A 51 10.63 15.64 -3.16
C GLU A 51 9.66 14.62 -2.52
N ILE A 52 8.92 15.04 -1.49
CA ILE A 52 7.87 14.22 -0.85
C ILE A 52 6.72 13.97 -1.84
N THR A 53 6.22 15.02 -2.48
CA THR A 53 5.09 14.92 -3.44
C THR A 53 5.46 14.06 -4.65
N ALA A 54 6.71 14.16 -5.11
CA ALA A 54 7.25 13.31 -6.17
C ALA A 54 7.54 11.86 -5.72
N LYS A 55 7.21 11.49 -4.47
CA LYS A 55 7.44 10.18 -3.86
C LYS A 55 8.90 9.73 -3.92
N ARG A 56 9.85 10.68 -3.98
CA ARG A 56 11.30 10.37 -4.02
C ARG A 56 11.90 10.22 -2.64
N ILE A 57 11.30 10.81 -1.61
CA ILE A 57 11.67 10.64 -0.21
C ILE A 57 10.43 10.36 0.63
N ALA A 58 10.61 9.71 1.78
CA ALA A 58 9.51 9.40 2.68
C ALA A 58 8.93 10.69 3.30
N PRO A 59 7.60 10.82 3.39
CA PRO A 59 6.95 11.87 4.17
C PRO A 59 7.20 11.68 5.68
N PRO A 60 6.86 12.68 6.52
CA PRO A 60 7.04 12.59 7.97
C PRO A 60 6.32 11.38 8.58
N GLY A 61 6.97 10.72 9.53
CA GLY A 61 6.41 9.56 10.23
C GLY A 61 6.23 8.31 9.35
N LYS A 62 6.77 8.33 8.12
CA LYS A 62 6.79 7.18 7.23
C LYS A 62 8.22 6.75 6.93
N GLU A 63 8.38 5.48 6.64
CA GLU A 63 9.64 4.89 6.18
C GLU A 63 9.48 4.30 4.79
N ARG A 64 10.59 4.22 4.06
CA ARG A 64 10.63 3.60 2.74
C ARG A 64 10.57 2.09 2.92
N ALA A 65 9.61 1.45 2.27
CA ALA A 65 9.47 0.01 2.18
C ALA A 65 9.32 -0.43 0.71
N THR A 66 9.43 -1.73 0.49
CA THR A 66 9.09 -2.38 -0.77
C THR A 66 7.70 -3.00 -0.63
N CYS A 67 6.89 -2.93 -1.68
CA CYS A 67 5.59 -3.60 -1.70
C CYS A 67 5.78 -5.11 -1.74
N ASP A 68 5.28 -5.84 -0.74
CA ASP A 68 5.45 -7.30 -0.66
C ASP A 68 4.72 -8.04 -1.79
N ALA A 69 3.71 -7.42 -2.42
CA ALA A 69 2.97 -8.02 -3.53
C ALA A 69 3.54 -7.72 -4.94
N CYS A 70 4.16 -6.55 -5.15
CA CYS A 70 4.54 -6.12 -6.52
C CYS A 70 5.94 -5.51 -6.63
N GLY A 71 6.72 -5.49 -5.55
CA GLY A 71 8.10 -4.98 -5.53
C GLY A 71 8.24 -3.46 -5.70
N THR A 72 7.15 -2.72 -5.88
CA THR A 72 7.21 -1.25 -6.04
C THR A 72 7.55 -0.57 -4.71
N VAL A 73 8.38 0.48 -4.76
CA VAL A 73 8.69 1.30 -3.57
C VAL A 73 7.43 1.97 -3.04
N THR A 74 7.18 1.82 -1.74
CA THR A 74 6.07 2.45 -1.02
C THR A 74 6.56 3.12 0.27
N PHE A 75 5.66 3.82 0.96
CA PHE A 75 5.94 4.45 2.24
C PHE A 75 4.95 3.96 3.30
N VAL A 76 5.45 3.30 4.33
CA VAL A 76 4.66 2.73 5.43
C VAL A 76 4.89 3.49 6.73
N ALA A 77 4.01 3.33 7.73
CA ALA A 77 4.30 3.88 9.05
C ALA A 77 5.60 3.27 9.61
N ALA A 78 6.34 4.02 10.41
CA ALA A 78 7.62 3.54 10.95
C ALA A 78 7.48 2.27 11.82
N ASP A 79 6.30 2.04 12.37
CA ASP A 79 5.92 0.88 13.18
C ASP A 79 4.98 -0.10 12.45
N ALA A 80 4.75 0.10 11.14
CA ALA A 80 3.90 -0.79 10.37
C ALA A 80 4.49 -2.19 10.35
N GLN A 81 3.66 -3.19 10.62
CA GLN A 81 4.00 -4.59 10.44
C GLN A 81 3.84 -4.99 8.96
N ALA A 82 4.52 -6.07 8.58
CA ALA A 82 4.28 -6.72 7.30
C ALA A 82 2.86 -7.33 7.25
N PRO A 83 2.24 -7.46 6.07
CA PRO A 83 2.79 -7.07 4.77
C PRO A 83 2.70 -5.57 4.50
N HIS A 84 3.75 -5.02 3.89
CA HIS A 84 3.83 -3.65 3.39
C HIS A 84 3.23 -3.60 1.98
N LEU A 85 2.01 -3.07 1.86
CA LEU A 85 1.34 -2.96 0.57
C LEU A 85 1.32 -1.52 0.05
N CYS A 86 1.63 -1.36 -1.24
CA CYS A 86 1.44 -0.08 -1.92
C CYS A 86 -0.06 0.22 -2.10
N GLY A 87 -0.42 1.48 -2.34
CA GLY A 87 -1.83 1.87 -2.47
C GLY A 87 -2.63 1.14 -3.56
N HIS A 88 -1.95 0.54 -4.55
CA HIS A 88 -2.59 -0.27 -5.58
C HIS A 88 -2.87 -1.71 -5.12
N CYS A 89 -1.93 -2.31 -4.39
CA CYS A 89 -2.04 -3.69 -3.90
C CYS A 89 -2.70 -3.81 -2.53
N ARG A 90 -2.82 -2.70 -1.79
CA ARG A 90 -3.47 -2.68 -0.48
C ARG A 90 -4.91 -3.14 -0.67
N LEU A 91 -5.34 -4.08 0.16
CA LEU A 91 -6.72 -4.49 0.36
C LEU A 91 -7.03 -4.38 1.85
N GLU A 92 -8.27 -4.07 2.20
CA GLU A 92 -8.76 -3.98 3.56
C GLU A 92 -9.98 -4.86 3.74
N THR A 93 -10.21 -5.36 4.96
CA THR A 93 -11.43 -6.11 5.28
C THR A 93 -12.67 -5.29 4.91
N GLY A 94 -13.58 -5.91 4.17
CA GLY A 94 -14.78 -5.29 3.64
C GLY A 94 -14.64 -4.74 2.21
N ASP A 95 -13.43 -4.67 1.65
CA ASP A 95 -13.25 -4.29 0.26
C ASP A 95 -13.98 -5.26 -0.68
N ILE A 96 -14.63 -4.71 -1.70
CA ILE A 96 -15.22 -5.50 -2.78
C ILE A 96 -14.19 -5.64 -3.89
N VAL A 97 -13.86 -6.89 -4.20
CA VAL A 97 -12.92 -7.26 -5.25
C VAL A 97 -13.60 -8.15 -6.27
N ARG A 98 -12.99 -8.24 -7.45
CA ARG A 98 -13.42 -9.10 -8.53
C ARG A 98 -12.36 -10.17 -8.75
N ASP A 99 -12.81 -11.41 -8.81
CA ASP A 99 -11.97 -12.52 -9.25
C ASP A 99 -11.68 -12.34 -10.75
N ARG A 100 -10.40 -12.33 -11.12
CA ARG A 100 -9.98 -12.21 -12.52
C ARG A 100 -10.31 -13.46 -13.36
N GLU A 101 -10.40 -14.63 -12.73
CA GLU A 101 -10.66 -15.90 -13.44
C GLU A 101 -12.15 -16.06 -13.79
N THR A 102 -13.02 -15.78 -12.83
CA THR A 102 -14.47 -15.98 -12.99
C THR A 102 -15.21 -14.69 -13.31
N GLY A 103 -14.66 -13.55 -12.91
CA GLY A 103 -15.35 -12.27 -12.93
C GLY A 103 -16.30 -12.04 -11.76
N ASP A 104 -16.39 -12.97 -10.81
CA ASP A 104 -17.29 -12.89 -9.67
C ASP A 104 -16.86 -11.83 -8.66
N ARG A 105 -17.84 -11.30 -7.91
CA ARG A 105 -17.59 -10.33 -6.84
C ARG A 105 -17.44 -11.02 -5.50
N LEU A 106 -16.37 -10.65 -4.81
CA LEU A 106 -15.95 -11.19 -3.52
C LEU A 106 -15.78 -10.04 -2.53
N VAL A 107 -15.92 -10.34 -1.25
CA VAL A 107 -15.63 -9.43 -0.14
C VAL A 107 -14.38 -9.93 0.55
N VAL A 108 -13.40 -9.05 0.74
CA VAL A 108 -12.17 -9.36 1.49
C VAL A 108 -12.51 -9.51 2.97
N THR A 109 -12.16 -10.65 3.55
CA THR A 109 -12.28 -10.90 5.00
C THR A 109 -10.96 -10.62 5.70
N ALA A 110 -9.84 -11.02 5.11
CA ALA A 110 -8.50 -10.72 5.62
C ALA A 110 -7.44 -10.70 4.52
N VAL A 111 -6.36 -9.96 4.76
CA VAL A 111 -5.10 -10.07 4.02
C VAL A 111 -4.07 -10.67 4.95
N THR A 112 -3.47 -11.79 4.55
CA THR A 112 -2.51 -12.51 5.39
C THR A 112 -1.08 -12.05 5.08
N ASP A 113 -0.15 -12.44 5.94
CA ASP A 113 1.29 -12.31 5.73
C ASP A 113 1.92 -13.60 5.17
N THR A 114 1.09 -14.57 4.78
CA THR A 114 1.51 -15.88 4.28
C THR A 114 1.45 -15.91 2.75
N SER A 115 2.46 -16.50 2.11
CA SER A 115 2.50 -16.69 0.67
C SER A 115 1.65 -17.87 0.20
N ALA A 116 1.25 -17.87 -1.06
CA ALA A 116 0.37 -18.86 -1.65
C ALA A 116 0.98 -20.27 -1.69
N ASP A 117 2.32 -20.38 -1.77
CA ASP A 117 3.07 -21.64 -1.71
C ASP A 117 3.24 -22.21 -0.29
N ASP A 118 3.01 -21.41 0.75
CA ASP A 118 3.05 -21.86 2.15
C ASP A 118 1.65 -22.12 2.73
N TRP A 119 0.60 -21.54 2.11
CA TRP A 119 -0.78 -21.76 2.55
C TRP A 119 -1.36 -23.05 1.97
N THR A 120 -1.62 -24.05 2.83
CA THR A 120 -2.30 -25.29 2.44
C THR A 120 -3.82 -25.17 2.57
N ILE A 121 -4.56 -25.51 1.52
CA ILE A 121 -6.02 -25.60 1.52
C ILE A 121 -6.42 -26.93 2.17
N GLU A 122 -6.96 -26.90 3.38
CA GLU A 122 -7.29 -28.11 4.16
C GLU A 122 -8.18 -29.12 3.40
N ALA A 123 -9.09 -28.63 2.57
CA ALA A 123 -10.04 -29.47 1.85
C ALA A 123 -9.39 -30.34 0.76
N THR A 124 -8.27 -29.92 0.18
CA THR A 124 -7.59 -30.63 -0.91
C THR A 124 -6.21 -31.13 -0.52
N GLY A 125 -5.57 -30.49 0.47
CA GLY A 125 -4.19 -30.75 0.87
C GLY A 125 -3.15 -30.10 -0.07
N GLU A 126 -3.60 -29.35 -1.06
CA GLU A 126 -2.74 -28.61 -2.00
C GLU A 126 -2.51 -27.18 -1.50
N THR A 127 -1.42 -26.55 -1.93
CA THR A 127 -1.17 -25.14 -1.62
C THR A 127 -2.10 -24.24 -2.44
N VAL A 128 -2.26 -22.98 -2.04
CA VAL A 128 -2.98 -22.00 -2.85
C VAL A 128 -2.28 -21.80 -4.20
N ALA A 129 -0.94 -21.80 -4.22
CA ALA A 129 -0.16 -21.67 -5.45
C ALA A 129 -0.33 -22.86 -6.40
N ASP A 130 -0.39 -24.08 -5.88
CA ASP A 130 -0.47 -25.31 -6.70
C ASP A 130 -1.91 -25.68 -7.11
N TYR A 131 -2.91 -24.96 -6.61
CA TYR A 131 -4.30 -25.25 -6.96
C TYR A 131 -4.58 -24.89 -8.43
N ASP A 132 -5.10 -25.83 -9.23
CA ASP A 132 -5.25 -25.72 -10.70
C ASP A 132 -5.80 -24.37 -11.21
N THR A 133 -6.75 -23.73 -10.50
CA THR A 133 -7.32 -22.43 -10.94
C THR A 133 -6.44 -21.22 -10.66
N ASN A 134 -5.31 -21.41 -9.99
CA ASN A 134 -4.31 -20.38 -9.68
C ASN A 134 -3.05 -20.50 -10.56
N ASP A 135 -3.07 -21.38 -11.56
CA ASP A 135 -2.01 -21.47 -12.56
C ASP A 135 -1.74 -20.11 -13.21
N GLY A 136 -0.49 -19.66 -13.13
CA GLY A 136 -0.04 -18.38 -13.71
C GLY A 136 -0.01 -17.19 -12.76
N TYR A 137 -0.43 -17.36 -11.50
CA TYR A 137 -0.17 -16.40 -10.43
C TYR A 137 1.19 -16.67 -9.76
N PRO A 138 1.85 -15.65 -9.18
CA PRO A 138 3.13 -15.86 -8.49
C PRO A 138 2.96 -16.81 -7.29
N SER A 139 3.90 -17.74 -7.12
CA SER A 139 3.84 -18.70 -6.01
C SER A 139 4.06 -18.04 -4.65
N ASP A 140 4.85 -16.97 -4.62
CA ASP A 140 5.12 -16.15 -3.45
C ASP A 140 4.07 -15.04 -3.22
N ASP A 141 2.97 -15.03 -3.99
CA ASP A 141 1.91 -14.05 -3.84
C ASP A 141 1.22 -14.19 -2.49
N LEU A 142 0.82 -13.08 -1.88
CA LEU A 142 0.17 -13.10 -0.56
C LEU A 142 -1.21 -13.73 -0.66
N VAL A 143 -1.60 -14.47 0.37
CA VAL A 143 -2.95 -15.01 0.46
C VAL A 143 -3.93 -13.95 0.98
N VAL A 144 -5.05 -13.84 0.27
CA VAL A 144 -6.18 -13.02 0.67
C VAL A 144 -7.36 -13.94 0.93
N LEU A 145 -7.93 -13.81 2.12
CA LEU A 145 -9.15 -14.49 2.50
C LEU A 145 -10.35 -13.68 2.04
N VAL A 146 -11.29 -14.35 1.39
CA VAL A 146 -12.46 -13.72 0.81
C VAL A 146 -13.70 -14.60 0.97
N THR A 147 -14.86 -13.99 0.81
CA THR A 147 -16.12 -14.70 0.62
C THR A 147 -16.88 -14.15 -0.57
N TYR A 148 -17.74 -14.94 -1.20
CA TYR A 148 -18.59 -14.45 -2.28
C TYR A 148 -19.57 -13.41 -1.76
N LEU A 149 -19.72 -12.30 -2.49
CA LEU A 149 -20.60 -11.21 -2.09
C LEU A 149 -22.06 -11.68 -1.90
N SER A 150 -22.52 -12.63 -2.71
CA SER A 150 -23.84 -13.25 -2.55
C SER A 150 -24.03 -13.95 -1.21
N ASP A 151 -22.98 -14.59 -0.71
CA ASP A 151 -23.01 -15.39 0.50
C ASP A 151 -22.82 -14.49 1.72
N ALA A 152 -21.95 -13.49 1.64
CA ALA A 152 -21.77 -12.47 2.67
C ALA A 152 -23.08 -11.78 3.06
N VAL A 153 -24.01 -11.61 2.10
CA VAL A 153 -25.30 -10.96 2.34
C VAL A 153 -26.39 -11.94 2.78
N ARG A 154 -26.32 -13.21 2.36
CA ARG A 154 -27.43 -14.17 2.51
C ARG A 154 -27.18 -15.23 3.58
N ALA A 155 -25.94 -15.62 3.81
CA ALA A 155 -25.57 -16.69 4.71
C ALA A 155 -25.31 -16.16 6.12
N THR A 156 -25.72 -16.94 7.12
CA THR A 156 -25.40 -16.64 8.54
C THR A 156 -23.93 -16.90 8.85
N ASP A 157 -23.31 -17.82 8.12
CA ASP A 157 -21.89 -18.18 8.22
C ASP A 157 -21.36 -18.39 6.80
N PRO A 158 -20.94 -17.30 6.11
CA PRO A 158 -20.50 -17.38 4.73
C PRO A 158 -19.17 -18.12 4.62
N ARG A 159 -19.04 -18.98 3.61
CA ARG A 159 -17.82 -19.75 3.39
C ARG A 159 -16.66 -18.83 3.00
N GLU A 160 -15.51 -19.08 3.60
CA GLU A 160 -14.27 -18.38 3.30
C GLU A 160 -13.40 -19.17 2.31
N TYR A 161 -12.72 -18.44 1.44
CA TYR A 161 -11.85 -18.94 0.38
C TYR A 161 -10.51 -18.20 0.42
N ALA A 162 -9.43 -18.89 0.09
CA ALA A 162 -8.09 -18.33 0.01
C ALA A 162 -7.68 -18.17 -1.47
N PHE A 163 -7.28 -16.96 -1.87
CA PHE A 163 -6.78 -16.68 -3.23
C PHE A 163 -5.46 -15.92 -3.20
N PRO A 164 -4.63 -16.03 -4.27
CA PRO A 164 -3.50 -15.13 -4.49
C PRO A 164 -3.99 -13.67 -4.60
N LEU A 165 -3.29 -12.73 -3.96
CA LEU A 165 -3.66 -11.32 -3.95
C LEU A 165 -3.79 -10.74 -5.37
N SER A 166 -2.86 -11.09 -6.26
CA SER A 166 -2.85 -10.59 -7.64
C SER A 166 -3.96 -11.16 -8.53
N ARG A 167 -4.64 -12.23 -8.10
CA ARG A 167 -5.89 -12.73 -8.72
C ARG A 167 -7.07 -11.81 -8.47
N LEU A 168 -7.02 -11.00 -7.43
CA LEU A 168 -8.11 -10.12 -7.02
C LEU A 168 -7.89 -8.71 -7.57
N ARG A 169 -8.92 -8.16 -8.19
CA ARG A 169 -8.93 -6.78 -8.67
C ARG A 169 -9.93 -5.96 -7.85
N ARG A 170 -9.48 -4.86 -7.23
CA ARG A 170 -10.41 -3.91 -6.59
C ARG A 170 -11.43 -3.39 -7.61
N VAL A 171 -12.69 -3.37 -7.19
CA VAL A 171 -13.76 -2.72 -7.94
C VAL A 171 -13.90 -1.30 -7.43
N GLU A 172 -13.82 -0.32 -8.32
CA GLU A 172 -14.01 1.09 -7.94
C GLU A 172 -15.50 1.38 -7.69
N ASP A 173 -15.80 2.34 -6.83
CA ASP A 173 -17.18 2.67 -6.42
C ASP A 173 -18.13 2.95 -7.59
N ALA A 174 -17.61 3.51 -8.69
CA ALA A 174 -18.40 3.76 -9.90
C ALA A 174 -18.90 2.46 -10.58
N GLU A 175 -18.16 1.36 -10.46
CA GLU A 175 -18.51 0.05 -11.02
C GLU A 175 -19.41 -0.77 -10.06
N LEU A 176 -19.58 -0.32 -8.82
CA LEU A 176 -20.56 -0.87 -7.87
C LEU A 176 -21.99 -0.39 -8.17
N ILE A 177 -22.15 0.86 -8.63
CA ILE A 177 -23.48 1.46 -8.90
C ILE A 177 -24.04 1.02 -10.27
N GLY A 178 -23.17 0.61 -11.20
CA GLY A 178 -23.57 0.24 -12.57
C GLY A 178 -24.38 -1.05 -12.73
N SER A 179 -24.62 -1.82 -11.66
CA SER A 179 -25.29 -3.14 -11.72
C SER A 179 -26.74 -3.17 -11.22
N GLU A 180 -27.36 -2.03 -10.90
CA GLU A 180 -28.78 -1.96 -10.52
C GLU A 180 -29.73 -1.57 -11.68
N THR A 181 -29.32 -1.68 -12.93
CA THR A 181 -30.25 -1.47 -14.06
C THR A 181 -30.01 -2.43 -15.21
N GLN A 182 -30.61 -3.62 -15.11
CA GLN A 182 -31.22 -4.35 -16.23
C GLN A 182 -32.11 -5.47 -15.73
#